data_AF-A0A2T0MII6-F1
#
_entry.id   AF-A0A2T0MII6-F1
#
_cell.length_a   1.000
_cell.length_b   1.000
_cell.length_c   1.000
_cell.angle_alpha   90.00
_cell.angle_beta   90.00
_cell.angle_gamma   90.00
#
_symmetry.space_group_name_H-M   'P 1'
#
loop_
_entity.id
_entity.type
_entity.pdbx_description
1 polymer ?
#
loop_
_entity_poly.entity_id
_entity_poly.type
_entity_poly.pdbx_seq_one_letter_code
_entity_poly.pdbx_strand_id
1 'polypeptide(L)'
;MKRIISGTIVFIIISFAVQALSHFVINTEHYAQVPHMRPDDEVIFPLGFLTMILQGGVLTYMYPFFCKESPSWKNGLTYGFLMSLLFVSYPAFTEAGKYKVPDIVSWIAVEGTVGLIQFCLFGILLGTMHSRFRLHSPVS
;
A
#
# COMPACT_ATOMS: atom_id res chain seq x y z
N MET A 1 -16.45 -12.65 4.94
CA MET A 1 -15.15 -13.25 5.30
C MET A 1 -14.23 -13.51 4.10
N LYS A 2 -14.64 -14.31 3.10
CA LYS A 2 -13.79 -14.65 1.93
C LYS A 2 -13.20 -13.42 1.21
N ARG A 3 -13.99 -12.37 0.96
CA ARG A 3 -13.54 -11.12 0.33
C ARG A 3 -12.44 -10.41 1.12
N ILE A 4 -12.58 -10.35 2.45
CA ILE A 4 -11.61 -9.71 3.35
C ILE A 4 -10.28 -10.45 3.28
N ILE A 5 -10.30 -11.78 3.47
CA ILE A 5 -9.10 -12.61 3.41
C ILE A 5 -8.40 -12.47 2.05
N SER A 6 -9.13 -12.59 0.94
CA SER A 6 -8.55 -12.45 -0.40
C SER A 6 -7.94 -11.06 -0.62
N GLY A 7 -8.63 -10.00 -0.21
CA GLY A 7 -8.09 -8.64 -0.35
C GLY A 7 -6.87 -8.40 0.54
N THR A 8 -6.85 -8.91 1.77
CA THR A 8 -5.66 -8.86 2.65
C THR A 8 -4.47 -9.58 2.01
N ILE A 9 -4.68 -10.77 1.44
CA ILE A 9 -3.60 -11.51 0.76
C ILE A 9 -3.08 -10.72 -0.44
N VAL A 10 -3.96 -10.14 -1.25
CA VAL A 10 -3.56 -9.27 -2.37
C VAL A 10 -2.76 -8.07 -1.88
N PHE A 11 -3.18 -7.45 -0.77
CA PHE A 11 -2.45 -6.32 -0.17
C PHE A 11 -1.05 -6.74 0.29
N ILE A 12 -0.90 -7.89 0.96
CA ILE A 12 0.39 -8.42 1.39
C ILE A 12 1.30 -8.62 0.18
N ILE A 13 0.82 -9.30 -0.86
CA ILE A 13 1.62 -9.59 -2.06
C ILE A 13 2.07 -8.29 -2.74
N ILE A 14 1.17 -7.34 -2.96
CA ILE A 14 1.49 -6.08 -3.62
C ILE A 14 2.42 -5.21 -2.77
N SER A 15 2.14 -5.10 -1.47
CA SER A 15 2.98 -4.30 -0.56
C SER A 15 4.38 -4.88 -0.47
N PHE A 16 4.51 -6.19 -0.30
CA PHE A 16 5.81 -6.84 -0.28
C PHE A 16 6.54 -6.68 -1.62
N ALA A 17 5.87 -6.94 -2.74
CA ALA A 17 6.48 -6.82 -4.06
C ALA A 17 6.96 -5.40 -4.37
N VAL A 18 6.17 -4.37 -4.05
CA VAL A 18 6.52 -2.97 -4.34
C VAL A 18 7.52 -2.43 -3.33
N GLN A 19 7.29 -2.62 -2.03
CA GLN A 19 8.14 -2.03 -0.99
C GLN A 19 9.47 -2.76 -0.84
N ALA A 20 9.48 -4.09 -0.86
CA ALA A 20 10.73 -4.84 -0.76
C ALA A 20 11.60 -4.59 -2.00
N LEU A 21 11.00 -4.51 -3.19
CA LEU A 21 11.74 -4.17 -4.41
C LEU A 21 12.30 -2.75 -4.35
N SER A 22 11.55 -1.78 -3.82
CA SER A 22 12.07 -0.43 -3.60
C SER A 22 13.24 -0.43 -2.62
N HIS A 23 13.04 -0.97 -1.41
CA HIS A 23 14.02 -0.87 -0.31
C HIS A 23 15.28 -1.69 -0.57
N PHE A 24 15.14 -2.91 -1.07
CA PHE A 24 16.26 -3.87 -1.13
C PHE A 24 16.86 -4.04 -2.52
N VAL A 25 16.29 -3.44 -3.56
CA VAL A 25 16.77 -3.64 -4.94
C VAL A 25 16.96 -2.33 -5.70
N ILE A 26 15.93 -1.47 -5.77
CA ILE A 26 15.94 -0.30 -6.67
C ILE A 26 16.57 0.92 -6.00
N ASN A 27 16.19 1.22 -4.76
CA ASN A 27 16.55 2.45 -4.05
C ASN A 27 17.50 2.18 -2.88
N THR A 28 18.32 1.13 -2.96
CA THR A 28 19.22 0.71 -1.87
C THR A 28 20.17 1.82 -1.44
N GLU A 29 20.77 2.54 -2.40
CA GLU A 29 21.63 3.68 -2.11
C GLU A 29 20.88 4.81 -1.41
N HIS A 30 19.63 5.07 -1.80
CA HIS A 30 18.79 6.09 -1.17
C HIS A 30 18.58 5.78 0.32
N TYR A 31 18.22 4.53 0.64
CA TYR A 31 17.95 4.10 2.01
C TYR A 31 19.23 3.91 2.85
N ALA A 32 20.34 3.48 2.24
CA ALA A 32 21.62 3.33 2.93
C ALA A 32 22.18 4.66 3.48
N GLN A 33 21.76 5.80 2.92
CA GLN A 33 22.16 7.12 3.39
C GLN A 33 21.30 7.65 4.56
N VAL A 34 20.25 6.93 4.97
CA VAL A 34 19.28 7.38 5.97
C VAL A 34 19.75 6.94 7.38
N PRO A 35 20.32 7.85 8.21
CA PRO A 35 21.13 7.43 9.37
C PRO A 35 20.34 6.83 10.55
N HIS A 36 19.01 6.95 10.53
CA HIS A 36 18.14 6.52 11.63
C HIS A 36 17.37 5.22 11.31
N MET A 37 17.52 4.70 10.09
CA MET A 37 16.97 3.40 9.73
C MET A 37 17.77 2.29 10.40
N ARG A 38 17.08 1.19 10.72
CA ARG A 38 17.76 -0.04 11.17
C ARG A 38 18.62 -0.57 10.02
N PRO A 39 19.80 -1.13 10.31
CA PRO A 39 20.53 -1.95 9.34
C PRO A 39 19.63 -3.05 8.75
N ASP A 40 19.88 -3.41 7.49
CA ASP A 40 19.05 -4.39 6.76
C ASP A 40 18.96 -5.76 7.47
N ASP A 41 20.03 -6.17 8.16
CA ASP A 41 20.12 -7.40 8.94
C ASP A 41 19.37 -7.32 10.29
N GLU A 42 18.98 -6.12 10.72
CA GLU A 42 18.20 -5.88 11.94
C GLU A 42 16.72 -5.56 11.67
N VAL A 43 16.27 -5.65 10.41
CA VAL A 43 14.88 -5.35 10.03
C VAL A 43 13.92 -6.34 10.69
N ILE A 44 12.95 -5.80 11.44
CA ILE A 44 11.93 -6.59 12.13
C ILE A 44 10.76 -6.87 11.16
N PHE A 45 10.99 -7.77 10.20
CA PHE A 45 9.99 -8.18 9.21
C PHE A 45 8.61 -8.54 9.78
N PRO A 46 8.47 -9.20 10.95
CA PRO A 46 7.16 -9.49 11.54
C PRO A 46 6.26 -8.27 11.75
N LEU A 47 6.83 -7.10 12.08
CA LEU A 47 6.06 -5.86 12.24
C LEU A 47 5.56 -5.33 10.89
N GLY A 48 6.36 -5.50 9.83
CA GLY A 48 5.95 -5.20 8.45
C GLY A 48 4.76 -6.07 8.03
N PHE A 49 4.85 -7.39 8.23
CA PHE A 49 3.75 -8.32 7.92
C PHE A 49 2.50 -8.03 8.75
N LEU A 50 2.65 -7.72 10.05
CA LEU A 50 1.52 -7.33 10.90
C LEU A 50 0.81 -6.10 10.34
N THR A 51 1.59 -5.08 9.93
CA THR A 51 1.05 -3.87 9.29
C THR A 51 0.29 -4.22 8.01
N MET A 52 0.83 -5.09 7.16
CA MET A 52 0.17 -5.53 5.93
C MET A 52 -1.14 -6.28 6.20
N ILE A 53 -1.19 -7.13 7.23
CA ILE A 53 -2.41 -7.84 7.62
C ILE A 53 -3.48 -6.85 8.08
N LEU A 54 -3.12 -5.92 8.98
CA LEU A 54 -4.05 -4.95 9.54
C LEU A 54 -4.56 -3.99 8.47
N GLN A 55 -3.66 -3.34 7.72
CA GLN A 55 -4.03 -2.42 6.64
C GLN A 55 -4.80 -3.15 5.54
N GLY A 56 -4.32 -4.29 5.06
CA GLY A 56 -4.98 -5.06 4.01
C GLY A 56 -6.40 -5.47 4.40
N GLY A 57 -6.61 -5.89 5.66
CA GLY A 57 -7.93 -6.19 6.21
C GLY A 57 -8.85 -4.97 6.26
N VAL A 58 -8.39 -3.87 6.84
CA VAL A 58 -9.17 -2.63 7.00
C VAL A 58 -9.52 -2.02 5.64
N LEU A 59 -8.55 -1.91 4.73
CA LEU A 59 -8.77 -1.33 3.41
C LEU A 59 -9.75 -2.16 2.57
N THR A 60 -9.60 -3.49 2.61
CA THR A 60 -10.53 -4.39 1.95
C THR A 60 -11.94 -4.28 2.53
N TYR A 61 -12.06 -4.16 3.86
CA TYR A 61 -13.34 -3.97 4.54
C TYR A 61 -13.99 -2.62 4.21
N MET A 62 -13.19 -1.57 4.04
CA MET A 62 -13.66 -0.21 3.73
C MET A 62 -14.11 -0.02 2.27
N TYR A 63 -13.55 -0.80 1.33
CA TYR A 63 -13.82 -0.63 -0.10
C TYR A 63 -15.31 -0.67 -0.51
N PRO A 64 -16.15 -1.61 -0.01
CA PRO A 64 -17.58 -1.61 -0.32
C PRO A 64 -18.34 -0.33 0.06
N PHE A 65 -17.91 0.35 1.13
CA PHE A 65 -18.53 1.62 1.55
C PHE A 65 -18.19 2.76 0.57
N PHE A 66 -17.04 2.68 -0.08
CA PHE A 66 -16.61 3.63 -1.11
C PHE A 66 -17.34 3.40 -2.45
N CYS A 67 -17.36 2.17 -2.96
CA CYS A 67 -17.91 1.90 -4.31
C CYS A 67 -19.42 1.61 -4.35
N LYS A 68 -20.04 1.35 -3.18
CA LYS A 68 -21.44 0.93 -3.03
C LYS A 68 -21.79 -0.19 -4.02
N GLU A 69 -22.75 0.02 -4.91
CA GLU A 69 -23.26 -0.98 -5.86
C GLU A 69 -22.46 -1.11 -7.17
N SER A 70 -21.41 -0.30 -7.35
CA SER A 70 -20.69 -0.20 -8.62
C SER A 70 -19.20 -0.58 -8.49
N PRO A 71 -18.84 -1.76 -7.98
CA PRO A 71 -17.43 -2.16 -7.98
C PRO A 71 -16.91 -2.19 -9.43
N SER A 72 -15.77 -1.53 -9.65
CA SER A 72 -15.08 -1.49 -10.94
C SER A 72 -13.59 -1.24 -10.70
N TRP A 73 -12.74 -1.50 -11.70
CA TRP A 73 -11.32 -1.18 -11.61
C TRP A 73 -11.07 0.34 -11.48
N LYS A 74 -11.94 1.19 -12.04
CA LYS A 74 -11.84 2.66 -11.94
C LYS A 74 -12.12 3.15 -10.52
N ASN A 75 -13.14 2.59 -9.87
CA ASN A 75 -13.44 2.87 -8.47
C ASN A 75 -12.33 2.32 -7.56
N GLY A 76 -11.77 1.16 -7.93
CA GLY A 76 -10.57 0.61 -7.31
C GLY A 76 -9.37 1.55 -7.39
N LEU A 77 -9.04 2.07 -8.58
CA LEU A 77 -7.95 3.02 -8.78
C LEU A 77 -8.17 4.30 -7.98
N THR A 78 -9.38 4.87 -8.02
CA THR A 78 -9.72 6.09 -7.26
C THR A 78 -9.57 5.84 -5.75
N TYR A 79 -10.05 4.71 -5.26
CA TYR A 79 -9.88 4.31 -3.87
C TYR A 79 -8.39 4.18 -3.50
N GLY A 80 -7.61 3.46 -4.32
CA GLY A 80 -6.17 3.31 -4.13
C GLY A 80 -5.42 4.65 -4.11
N PHE A 81 -5.76 5.55 -5.02
CA PHE A 81 -5.20 6.90 -5.05
C PHE A 81 -5.50 7.68 -3.75
N LEU A 82 -6.73 7.65 -3.25
CA LEU A 82 -7.10 8.30 -1.99
C LEU A 82 -6.37 7.69 -0.79
N MET A 83 -6.21 6.36 -0.77
CA MET A 83 -5.46 5.67 0.28
C MET A 83 -3.97 6.01 0.21
N SER A 84 -3.40 6.17 -0.99
CA SER A 84 -2.04 6.67 -1.15
C SER A 84 -1.89 8.05 -0.53
N LEU A 85 -2.76 9.01 -0.88
CA LEU A 85 -2.69 10.35 -0.30
C LEU A 85 -2.79 10.33 1.23
N LEU A 86 -3.64 9.47 1.79
CA LEU A 86 -3.82 9.35 3.22
C LEU A 86 -2.61 8.73 3.94
N PHE A 87 -2.13 7.57 3.47
CA PHE A 87 -1.11 6.80 4.17
C PHE A 87 0.32 7.21 3.83
N VAL A 88 0.56 7.70 2.60
CA VAL A 88 1.89 8.05 2.11
C VAL A 88 2.26 9.49 2.46
N SER A 89 1.28 10.36 2.71
CA SER A 89 1.58 11.75 3.11
C SER A 89 2.39 11.83 4.40
N TYR A 90 2.11 10.96 5.38
CA TYR A 90 2.87 10.94 6.62
C TYR A 90 4.35 10.56 6.42
N PRO A 91 4.71 9.39 5.86
CA PRO A 91 6.11 9.04 5.63
C PRO A 91 6.79 9.98 4.63
N ALA A 92 6.11 10.43 3.57
CA ALA A 92 6.73 11.32 2.59
C ALA A 92 7.06 12.70 3.20
N PHE A 93 6.11 13.34 3.89
CA PHE A 93 6.27 14.72 4.35
C PHE A 93 6.68 14.83 5.82
N THR A 94 6.00 14.11 6.72
CA THR A 94 6.25 14.23 8.16
C THR A 94 7.60 13.64 8.54
N GLU A 95 7.98 12.49 7.99
CA GLU A 95 9.28 11.88 8.33
C GLU A 95 10.44 12.67 7.73
N ALA A 96 10.30 13.21 6.52
CA ALA A 96 11.28 14.13 5.94
C ALA A 96 11.48 15.41 6.78
N GLY A 97 10.41 15.91 7.42
CA GLY A 97 10.49 17.06 8.31
C GLY A 97 11.00 16.73 9.72
N LYS A 98 10.85 15.48 10.16
CA LYS A 98 11.21 15.04 11.52
C LYS A 98 12.64 14.49 11.59
N TYR A 99 13.09 13.77 10.57
CA TYR A 99 14.37 13.09 10.57
C TYR A 99 15.34 13.76 9.60
N LYS A 100 16.64 13.56 9.87
CA LYS A 100 17.70 14.07 9.01
C LYS A 100 17.83 13.16 7.78
N VAL A 101 16.96 13.39 6.79
CA VAL A 101 17.06 12.75 5.47
C VAL A 101 18.13 13.47 4.63
N PRO A 102 18.92 12.76 3.81
CA PRO A 102 20.00 13.35 3.02
C PRO A 102 19.50 14.38 2.00
N ASP A 103 18.40 14.04 1.31
CA ASP A 103 17.73 14.89 0.33
C ASP A 103 16.21 14.76 0.51
N ILE A 104 15.57 15.85 0.90
CA ILE A 104 14.12 15.91 1.17
C ILE A 104 13.30 15.67 -0.10
N VAL A 105 13.73 16.22 -1.24
CA VAL A 105 12.99 16.11 -2.51
C VAL A 105 13.07 14.68 -3.02
N SER A 106 14.26 14.08 -3.00
CA SER A 106 14.46 12.66 -3.33
C SER A 106 13.65 11.76 -2.42
N TRP A 107 13.61 12.02 -1.11
CA TRP A 107 12.83 11.24 -0.15
C TRP A 107 11.33 11.28 -0.49
N ILE A 108 10.77 12.48 -0.64
CA ILE A 108 9.36 12.66 -1.00
C ILE A 108 9.05 11.97 -2.34
N ALA A 109 9.94 12.09 -3.32
CA ALA A 109 9.76 11.48 -4.63
C ALA A 109 9.75 9.95 -4.56
N VAL A 110 10.68 9.34 -3.82
CA VAL A 110 10.77 7.88 -3.66
C VAL A 110 9.58 7.36 -2.87
N GLU A 111 9.36 7.84 -1.64
CA GLU A 111 8.26 7.38 -0.78
C GLU A 111 6.90 7.64 -1.43
N GLY A 112 6.73 8.82 -2.01
CA GLY A 112 5.53 9.22 -2.74
C GLY A 112 5.23 8.29 -3.91
N THR A 113 6.21 8.04 -4.78
CA THR A 113 6.01 7.22 -5.99
C THR A 113 5.78 5.76 -5.64
N VAL A 114 6.57 5.20 -4.74
CA VAL A 114 6.47 3.78 -4.33
C VAL A 114 5.13 3.53 -3.65
N GLY A 115 4.74 4.39 -2.71
CA GLY A 115 3.44 4.31 -2.05
C GLY A 115 2.27 4.49 -3.03
N LEU A 116 2.36 5.44 -3.97
CA LEU A 116 1.35 5.64 -5.00
C LEU A 116 1.17 4.41 -5.88
N ILE A 117 2.27 3.82 -6.35
CA ILE A 117 2.24 2.58 -7.15
C ILE A 117 1.59 1.45 -6.34
N GLN A 118 2.02 1.22 -5.10
CA GLN A 118 1.50 0.16 -4.24
C GLN A 118 -0.02 0.27 -4.07
N PHE A 119 -0.52 1.43 -3.62
CA PHE A 119 -1.94 1.58 -3.31
C PHE A 119 -2.82 1.63 -4.55
N CYS A 120 -2.36 2.22 -5.66
CA CYS A 120 -3.09 2.20 -6.93
C CYS A 120 -3.20 0.78 -7.51
N LEU A 121 -2.09 0.02 -7.53
CA LEU A 121 -2.12 -1.39 -7.98
C LEU A 121 -3.03 -2.24 -7.11
N PHE A 122 -2.91 -2.10 -5.78
CA PHE A 122 -3.81 -2.76 -4.84
C PHE A 122 -5.27 -2.38 -5.11
N GLY A 123 -5.57 -1.10 -5.25
CA GLY A 123 -6.92 -0.60 -5.52
C GLY A 123 -7.54 -1.18 -6.79
N ILE A 124 -6.78 -1.22 -7.90
CA ILE A 124 -7.22 -1.83 -9.17
C ILE A 124 -7.59 -3.31 -8.96
N LEU A 125 -6.70 -4.08 -8.31
CA LEU A 125 -6.93 -5.50 -8.05
C LEU A 125 -8.11 -5.72 -7.10
N LEU A 126 -8.24 -4.88 -6.08
CA LEU A 126 -9.35 -4.92 -5.13
C LEU A 126 -10.69 -4.66 -5.82
N GLY A 127 -10.74 -3.66 -6.71
CA GLY A 127 -11.94 -3.30 -7.45
C GLY A 127 -12.35 -4.36 -8.46
N THR A 128 -11.40 -4.93 -9.22
CA THR A 128 -11.67 -6.05 -10.13
C THR A 128 -12.12 -7.30 -9.36
N MET A 129 -11.50 -7.61 -8.23
CA MET A 129 -11.88 -8.72 -7.36
C MET A 129 -13.32 -8.58 -6.85
N HIS A 130 -13.70 -7.42 -6.32
CA HIS A 130 -15.07 -7.16 -5.86
C HIS A 130 -16.09 -7.20 -6.99
N SER A 131 -15.71 -6.75 -8.20
CA SER A 131 -16.56 -6.83 -9.39
C SER A 131 -16.87 -8.29 -9.75
N ARG A 132 -15.86 -9.17 -9.69
CA ARG A 132 -16.03 -10.61 -9.95
C ARG A 132 -16.90 -11.30 -8.89
N PHE A 133 -16.73 -10.96 -7.62
CA PHE A 133 -17.56 -11.53 -6.55
C PHE A 133 -19.02 -11.11 -6.63
N ARG A 134 -19.33 -9.92 -7.19
CA ARG A 134 -20.70 -9.49 -7.44
C ARG A 134 -21.38 -10.39 -8.48
N LEU A 135 -20.70 -10.73 -9.57
CA LEU A 135 -21.24 -11.59 -10.65
C LEU A 135 -21.62 -12.99 -10.18
N HIS A 136 -21.02 -13.48 -9.10
CA HIS A 136 -21.26 -14.82 -8.56
C HIS A 136 -22.17 -14.84 -7.32
N SER A 137 -22.72 -13.69 -6.93
CA SER A 137 -23.74 -13.63 -5.87
C SER A 137 -25.11 -13.67 -6.54
N PRO A 138 -25.97 -14.68 -6.29
CA PRO A 138 -27.32 -14.67 -6.85
C PRO A 138 -28.04 -13.42 -6.37
N VAL A 139 -28.68 -12.72 -7.31
CA VAL A 139 -29.59 -11.61 -7.02
C VAL A 139 -30.75 -12.23 -6.25
N SER A 140 -30.76 -12.04 -4.92
CA SER A 140 -31.91 -12.33 -4.07
C SER A 140 -32.95 -11.24 -4.20
#